data_AF-A0AA87W8K0-F1
#
_entry.id   AF-A0AA87W8K0-F1
#
_cell.length_a   1.000
_cell.length_b   1.000
_cell.length_c   1.000
_cell.angle_alpha   90.00
_cell.angle_beta   90.00
_cell.angle_gamma   90.00
#
_symmetry.space_group_name_H-M   'P 1'
#
loop_
_entity.id
_entity.type
_entity.pdbx_description
1 polymer ?
#
loop_
_entity_poly.entity_id
_entity_poly.type
_entity_poly.pdbx_seq_one_letter_code
_entity_poly.pdbx_strand_id
1 'polypeptide(L)'
;MLGIIGVSDIGKRDPTAPVRRRTGLDAISAVKMPEGLTATVDAWAEAHQLSRSDAICKLVELGLKIAPAPAHTTVSDAARIEEIAAHQIDLLLDPALPAEERERRIRRLTEGPPEFSHERIDLPKPPRT
;
A
#
# COMPACT_ATOMS: atom_id res chain seq x y z
N MET A 1 47.17 -41.79 16.17
CA MET A 1 47.46 -41.31 14.81
C MET A 1 46.50 -40.19 14.49
N LEU A 2 46.98 -38.94 14.55
CA LEU A 2 46.34 -37.77 13.94
C LEU A 2 46.68 -37.76 12.45
N GLY A 3 45.71 -37.45 11.58
CA GLY A 3 45.94 -37.17 10.16
C GLY A 3 44.95 -36.11 9.69
N ILE A 4 45.28 -34.83 9.94
CA ILE A 4 45.68 -33.79 8.97
C ILE A 4 44.57 -33.32 8.01
N ILE A 5 44.11 -32.10 8.29
CA ILE A 5 43.22 -31.27 7.46
C ILE A 5 44.03 -30.80 6.24
N GLY A 6 43.66 -31.28 5.05
CA GLY A 6 44.21 -30.81 3.79
C GLY A 6 43.54 -29.49 3.39
N VAL A 7 44.24 -28.38 3.60
CA VAL A 7 43.89 -27.08 3.03
C VAL A 7 44.23 -27.12 1.54
N SER A 8 43.24 -27.30 0.67
CA SER A 8 43.42 -27.20 -0.77
C SER A 8 43.37 -25.75 -1.22
N ASP A 9 44.56 -25.21 -1.46
CA ASP A 9 44.98 -24.40 -2.60
C ASP A 9 43.92 -23.42 -3.18
N ILE A 10 43.97 -22.17 -2.72
CA ILE A 10 43.28 -21.05 -3.35
C ILE A 10 44.01 -20.75 -4.66
N GLY A 11 43.52 -21.39 -5.73
CA GLY A 11 43.93 -21.13 -7.10
C GLY A 11 43.85 -19.65 -7.42
N LYS A 12 45.01 -19.12 -7.84
CA LYS A 12 45.26 -17.80 -8.42
C LYS A 12 44.10 -17.36 -9.33
N ARG A 13 43.36 -16.31 -8.95
CA ARG A 13 42.25 -15.75 -9.74
C ARG A 13 42.79 -14.71 -10.70
N ASP A 14 42.78 -14.99 -12.00
CA ASP A 14 43.04 -13.99 -13.04
C ASP A 14 41.94 -12.90 -12.99
N PRO A 15 42.29 -11.61 -12.91
CA PRO A 15 41.30 -10.53 -12.77
C PRO A 15 40.58 -10.18 -14.08
N THR A 16 40.85 -10.91 -15.17
CA THR A 16 40.36 -10.58 -16.53
C THR A 16 39.54 -11.71 -17.16
N ALA A 17 38.99 -12.62 -16.37
CA ALA A 17 37.98 -13.56 -16.87
C ALA A 17 36.61 -12.85 -16.96
N PRO A 18 35.95 -12.82 -18.13
CA PRO A 18 34.61 -12.24 -18.23
C PRO A 18 33.68 -13.05 -17.32
N VAL A 19 33.09 -12.38 -16.32
CA VAL A 19 32.02 -12.95 -15.51
C VAL A 19 30.90 -13.34 -16.47
N ARG A 20 30.75 -14.64 -16.70
CA ARG A 20 29.65 -15.20 -17.49
C ARG A 20 28.35 -14.86 -16.75
N ARG A 21 27.77 -13.70 -17.08
CA ARG A 21 26.45 -13.32 -16.59
C ARG A 21 25.48 -14.34 -17.17
N ARG A 22 25.01 -15.25 -16.31
CA ARG A 22 23.87 -16.11 -16.61
C ARG A 22 22.66 -15.20 -16.71
N THR A 23 22.36 -14.81 -17.94
CA THR A 23 21.13 -14.12 -18.33
C THR A 23 19.94 -15.01 -17.94
N GLY A 24 19.04 -14.53 -17.08
CA GLY A 24 17.73 -15.14 -16.85
C GLY A 24 17.44 -15.75 -15.46
N LEU A 25 18.08 -15.32 -14.38
CA LEU A 25 17.63 -15.65 -13.03
C LEU A 25 17.04 -14.40 -12.40
N ASP A 26 15.76 -14.45 -12.03
CA ASP A 26 15.13 -13.42 -11.21
C ASP A 26 16.00 -13.12 -9.98
N ALA A 27 16.03 -11.85 -9.56
CA ALA A 27 16.87 -11.42 -8.45
C ALA A 27 16.44 -12.15 -7.16
N ILE A 28 17.38 -12.87 -6.54
CA ILE A 28 17.12 -13.52 -5.24
C ILE A 28 17.12 -12.45 -4.16
N SER A 29 15.97 -12.28 -3.49
CA SER A 29 15.79 -11.37 -2.36
C SER A 29 15.67 -12.16 -1.06
N ALA A 30 16.45 -11.78 -0.04
CA ALA A 30 16.31 -12.36 1.29
C ALA A 30 15.18 -11.65 2.05
N VAL A 31 14.24 -12.43 2.58
CA VAL A 31 13.09 -11.91 3.34
C VAL A 31 13.16 -12.43 4.78
N LYS A 32 13.02 -11.52 5.75
CA LYS A 32 12.88 -11.90 7.16
C LYS A 32 11.44 -12.31 7.42
N MET A 33 11.23 -13.54 7.86
CA MET A 33 9.91 -14.07 8.21
C MET A 33 9.92 -14.60 9.65
N PRO A 34 8.89 -14.30 10.46
CA PRO A 34 8.69 -14.97 11.74
C PRO A 34 8.51 -16.48 11.56
N GLU A 35 8.94 -17.29 12.54
CA GLU A 35 8.89 -18.76 12.45
C GLU A 35 7.48 -19.30 12.17
N GLY A 36 6.45 -18.74 12.82
CA GLY A 36 5.05 -19.13 12.58
C GLY A 36 4.56 -18.85 11.16
N LEU A 37 5.01 -17.73 10.56
CA LEU A 37 4.68 -17.43 9.17
C LEU A 37 5.37 -18.42 8.22
N THR A 38 6.64 -18.73 8.46
CA THR A 38 7.38 -19.74 7.69
C THR A 38 6.68 -21.11 7.74
N ALA A 39 6.27 -21.56 8.92
CA ALA A 39 5.54 -22.83 9.07
C ALA A 39 4.19 -22.84 8.32
N THR A 40 3.50 -21.70 8.30
CA THR A 40 2.22 -21.55 7.59
C THR A 40 2.42 -21.60 6.07
N VAL A 41 3.47 -20.94 5.57
CA VAL A 41 3.87 -20.99 4.15
C VAL A 41 4.26 -22.41 3.75
N ASP A 42 5.00 -23.12 4.59
CA ASP A 42 5.42 -24.50 4.33
C ASP A 42 4.23 -25.45 4.27
N ALA A 43 3.30 -25.38 5.23
CA ALA A 43 2.07 -26.17 5.21
C ALA A 43 1.22 -25.88 3.95
N TRP A 44 1.15 -24.62 3.54
CA TRP A 44 0.45 -24.23 2.32
C TRP A 44 1.15 -24.78 1.07
N ALA A 45 2.49 -24.74 1.04
CA ALA A 45 3.29 -25.28 -0.06
C ALA A 45 3.10 -26.80 -0.20
N GLU A 46 3.10 -27.53 0.91
CA GLU A 46 2.83 -28.97 0.95
C GLU A 46 1.43 -29.30 0.42
N ALA A 47 0.40 -28.59 0.90
CA ALA A 47 -0.97 -28.78 0.45
C ALA A 47 -1.15 -28.54 -1.06
N HIS A 48 -0.34 -27.68 -1.66
CA HIS A 48 -0.39 -27.34 -3.08
C HIS A 48 0.69 -28.04 -3.91
N GLN A 49 1.53 -28.89 -3.31
CA GLN A 49 2.65 -29.59 -3.94
C GLN A 49 3.63 -28.64 -4.66
N LEU A 50 3.94 -27.52 -4.02
CA LEU A 50 4.83 -26.49 -4.54
C LEU A 50 6.14 -26.42 -3.76
N SER A 51 7.18 -25.91 -4.40
CA SER A 51 8.38 -25.48 -3.66
C SER A 51 8.04 -24.29 -2.77
N ARG A 52 8.78 -24.10 -1.67
CA ARG A 52 8.61 -22.93 -0.79
C ARG A 52 8.70 -21.61 -1.57
N SER A 53 9.63 -21.50 -2.52
CA SER A 53 9.78 -20.30 -3.35
C SER A 53 8.56 -20.05 -4.22
N ASP A 54 8.02 -21.08 -4.88
CA ASP A 54 6.84 -20.93 -5.73
C ASP A 54 5.59 -20.60 -4.91
N ALA A 55 5.50 -21.18 -3.71
CA ALA A 55 4.44 -20.87 -2.76
C ALA A 55 4.47 -19.41 -2.31
N ILE A 56 5.66 -18.90 -1.96
CA ILE A 56 5.83 -17.48 -1.60
C ILE A 56 5.44 -16.59 -2.78
N CYS A 57 5.91 -16.86 -3.99
CA CYS A 57 5.55 -16.07 -5.17
C CYS A 57 4.04 -16.03 -5.40
N LYS A 58 3.36 -17.18 -5.38
CA LYS A 58 1.90 -17.24 -5.56
C LYS A 58 1.14 -16.53 -4.46
N LEU A 59 1.53 -16.71 -3.20
CA LEU A 59 0.89 -16.03 -2.07
C LEU A 59 1.05 -14.51 -2.16
N VAL A 60 2.22 -14.03 -2.57
CA VAL A 60 2.47 -12.61 -2.81
C VAL A 60 1.62 -12.10 -3.98
N GLU A 61 1.54 -12.81 -5.10
CA GLU A 61 0.68 -12.42 -6.23
C GLU A 61 -0.80 -12.33 -5.84
N LEU A 62 -1.31 -13.31 -5.09
CA LEU A 62 -2.68 -13.31 -4.57
C LEU A 62 -2.90 -12.14 -3.60
N GLY A 63 -1.95 -11.91 -2.69
CA GLY A 63 -1.96 -10.79 -1.77
C GLY A 63 -2.00 -9.44 -2.48
N LEU A 64 -1.20 -9.27 -3.54
CA LEU A 64 -1.16 -8.03 -4.33
C LEU A 64 -2.42 -7.79 -5.15
N LYS A 65 -3.13 -8.85 -5.59
CA LYS A 65 -4.42 -8.73 -6.28
C LYS A 65 -5.55 -8.28 -5.35
N ILE A 66 -5.47 -8.64 -4.07
CA ILE A 66 -6.49 -8.32 -3.06
C ILE A 66 -6.13 -7.04 -2.30
N ALA A 67 -4.84 -6.70 -2.21
CA ALA A 67 -4.37 -5.54 -1.49
C ALA A 67 -5.07 -4.28 -2.01
N PRO A 68 -5.65 -3.46 -1.12
CA PRO A 68 -6.19 -2.17 -1.53
C PRO A 68 -5.05 -1.38 -2.18
N ALA A 69 -5.33 -0.79 -3.35
CA ALA A 69 -4.39 0.13 -3.96
C ALA A 69 -4.02 1.21 -2.94
N PRO A 70 -2.75 1.61 -2.85
CA PRO A 70 -2.39 2.71 -1.98
C PRO A 70 -3.24 3.92 -2.38
N ALA A 71 -4.06 4.41 -1.45
CA ALA A 71 -4.92 5.56 -1.65
C ALA A 71 -4.04 6.81 -1.77
N HIS A 72 -3.44 7.01 -2.93
CA HIS A 72 -2.88 8.28 -3.31
C HIS A 72 -4.04 9.10 -3.85
N THR A 73 -4.66 9.92 -3.00
CA THR A 73 -5.55 10.97 -3.49
C THR A 73 -4.71 11.86 -4.40
N THR A 74 -4.84 11.69 -5.71
CA THR A 74 -4.14 12.57 -6.64
C THR A 74 -4.82 13.94 -6.59
N VAL A 75 -4.10 15.00 -6.99
CA VAL A 75 -4.72 16.34 -7.14
C VAL A 75 -5.94 16.27 -8.08
N SER A 76 -5.89 15.37 -9.07
CA SER A 76 -7.01 15.10 -9.98
C SER A 76 -8.22 14.51 -9.25
N ASP A 77 -8.01 13.63 -8.27
CA ASP A 77 -9.11 13.03 -7.50
C ASP A 77 -9.75 14.06 -6.57
N ALA A 78 -8.95 14.93 -5.94
CA ALA A 78 -9.48 16.01 -5.11
C ALA A 78 -10.37 16.97 -5.93
N ALA A 79 -9.92 17.38 -7.12
CA ALA A 79 -10.70 18.22 -8.02
C ALA A 79 -12.00 17.53 -8.48
N ARG A 80 -11.95 16.23 -8.77
CA ARG A 80 -13.14 15.46 -9.15
C ARG A 80 -14.14 15.34 -7.99
N ILE A 81 -13.66 15.15 -6.76
CA ILE A 81 -14.49 15.10 -5.56
C ILE A 81 -15.16 16.45 -5.31
N GLU A 82 -14.42 17.55 -5.46
CA GLU A 82 -14.95 18.91 -5.33
C GLU A 82 -16.05 19.17 -6.35
N GLU A 83 -15.85 18.81 -7.61
CA GLU A 83 -16.84 18.95 -8.69
C GLU A 83 -18.14 18.18 -8.37
N ILE A 84 -18.02 16.92 -7.94
CA ILE A 84 -19.18 16.11 -7.57
C ILE A 84 -19.91 16.71 -6.37
N ALA A 85 -19.18 17.19 -5.37
CA ALA A 85 -19.75 17.80 -4.17
C ALA A 85 -20.49 19.10 -4.50
N ALA A 86 -19.91 19.98 -5.31
CA ALA A 86 -20.53 21.23 -5.75
C ALA A 86 -21.85 20.95 -6.51
N HIS A 87 -21.81 20.02 -7.47
CA HIS A 87 -23.01 19.61 -8.21
C HIS A 87 -24.11 19.06 -7.28
N GLN A 88 -23.73 18.25 -6.28
CA GLN A 88 -24.69 17.70 -5.33
C GLN A 88 -25.32 18.77 -4.43
N ILE A 89 -24.55 19.80 -4.05
CA ILE A 89 -25.07 20.96 -3.31
C ILE A 89 -26.08 21.71 -4.19
N ASP A 90 -25.76 21.97 -5.45
CA ASP A 90 -26.66 22.67 -6.37
C ASP A 90 -28.01 21.95 -6.53
N LEU A 91 -28.02 20.61 -6.58
CA LEU A 91 -29.26 19.81 -6.61
C LEU A 91 -30.14 19.96 -5.36
N LEU A 92 -29.56 20.34 -4.22
CA LEU A 92 -30.27 20.51 -2.95
C LEU A 92 -30.77 21.94 -2.72
N LEU A 93 -30.37 22.88 -3.58
CA LEU A 93 -30.76 24.29 -3.50
C LEU A 93 -31.94 24.57 -4.44
N ASP A 94 -32.90 25.36 -3.96
CA ASP A 94 -33.98 25.87 -4.81
C ASP A 94 -33.48 27.11 -5.58
N PRO A 95 -33.46 27.09 -6.93
CA PRO A 95 -33.01 28.21 -7.73
C PRO A 95 -33.95 29.42 -7.67
N ALA A 96 -35.20 29.26 -7.23
CA ALA A 96 -36.16 30.35 -7.08
C ALA A 96 -35.91 31.20 -5.82
N LEU A 97 -35.05 30.74 -4.90
CA LEU A 97 -34.72 31.48 -3.69
C LEU A 97 -33.78 32.66 -3.98
N PRO A 98 -33.92 33.77 -3.22
CA PRO A 98 -32.95 34.87 -3.25
C PRO A 98 -31.52 34.36 -2.99
N ALA A 99 -30.54 34.99 -3.62
CA ALA A 99 -29.14 34.59 -3.52
C ALA A 99 -28.62 34.53 -2.07
N GLU A 100 -29.05 35.47 -1.22
CA GLU A 100 -28.68 35.50 0.20
C GLU A 100 -29.18 34.27 0.96
N GLU A 101 -30.39 33.81 0.66
CA GLU A 101 -30.96 32.62 1.31
C GLU A 101 -30.29 31.33 0.80
N ARG A 102 -29.96 31.29 -0.50
CA ARG A 102 -29.19 30.19 -1.08
C ARG A 102 -27.81 30.08 -0.42
N GLU A 103 -27.11 31.20 -0.25
CA GLU A 103 -25.82 31.27 0.42
C GLU A 103 -25.88 30.79 1.88
N ARG A 104 -26.92 31.20 2.64
CA ARG A 104 -27.15 30.70 4.01
C ARG A 104 -27.33 29.18 4.04
N ARG A 105 -28.04 28.63 3.05
CA ARG A 105 -28.29 27.19 2.96
C ARG A 105 -27.04 26.41 2.57
N ILE A 106 -26.20 26.95 1.68
CA ILE A 106 -24.89 26.38 1.36
C ILE A 106 -24.06 26.26 2.64
N ARG A 107 -23.93 27.34 3.42
CA ARG A 107 -23.19 27.32 4.69
C ARG A 107 -23.72 26.28 5.66
N ARG A 108 -25.04 26.16 5.79
CA ARG A 108 -25.65 25.15 6.66
C ARG A 108 -25.34 23.71 6.22
N LEU A 109 -25.21 23.47 4.91
CA LEU A 109 -24.85 22.16 4.34
C LEU A 109 -23.35 21.85 4.48
N THR A 110 -22.48 22.85 4.32
CA THR A 110 -21.02 22.67 4.33
C THR A 110 -20.41 22.75 5.73
N GLU A 111 -20.89 23.67 6.57
CA GLU A 111 -20.45 23.81 7.96
C GLU A 111 -21.13 22.78 8.87
N GLY A 112 -22.33 22.36 8.49
CA GLY A 112 -23.19 21.48 9.29
C GLY A 112 -23.87 22.23 10.45
N PRO A 113 -24.71 21.54 11.24
CA PRO A 113 -25.29 22.12 12.44
C PRO A 113 -24.21 22.44 13.48
N PRO A 114 -24.34 23.56 14.22
CA PRO A 114 -23.32 24.00 15.17
C PRO A 114 -23.01 22.94 16.24
N GLU A 115 -23.98 22.09 16.60
CA GLU A 115 -23.83 21.01 17.56
C GLU A 115 -22.77 19.97 17.14
N PHE A 116 -22.50 19.83 15.84
CA PHE A 116 -21.56 18.86 15.28
C PHE A 116 -20.25 19.48 14.78
N SER A 117 -20.12 20.80 14.85
CA SER A 117 -18.92 21.52 14.38
C SER A 117 -17.63 21.01 15.05
N HIS A 118 -17.71 20.60 16.33
CA HIS A 118 -16.58 20.08 17.12
C HIS A 118 -16.16 18.65 16.75
N GLU A 119 -17.02 17.89 16.06
CA GLU A 119 -16.74 16.52 15.61
C GLU A 119 -16.00 16.48 14.27
N ARG A 120 -15.89 17.63 13.59
CA ARG A 120 -15.18 17.76 12.31
C ARG A 120 -13.70 17.42 12.48
N ILE A 121 -13.25 16.38 11.76
CA ILE A 121 -11.87 15.90 11.77
C ILE A 121 -10.94 16.75 10.89
N ASP A 122 -11.52 17.50 9.95
CA ASP A 122 -10.84 18.33 8.96
C ASP A 122 -10.47 19.72 9.51
N LEU A 123 -11.10 20.16 10.61
CA LEU A 123 -10.83 21.44 11.26
C LEU A 123 -9.93 21.29 12.50
N PRO A 124 -9.12 22.30 12.81
CA PRO A 124 -8.35 22.31 14.05
C PRO A 124 -9.30 22.33 15.26
N LYS A 125 -9.09 21.38 16.18
CA LYS A 125 -9.88 21.32 17.42
C LYS A 125 -9.53 22.49 18.33
N PRO A 126 -10.52 23.17 18.93
CA PRO A 126 -10.25 24.22 19.91
C PRO A 126 -9.45 23.64 21.11
N PRO A 127 -8.54 24.43 21.71
CA PRO A 127 -7.76 23.98 22.85
C PRO A 127 -8.69 23.61 24.01
N ARG A 128 -8.43 22.46 24.65
CA ARG A 128 -9.14 22.04 25.85
C ARG A 128 -8.86 23.07 26.96
N THR A 129 -9.90 23.79 27.38
CA THR A 129 -9.86 24.69 28.55
C THR A 129 -10.29 23.94 29.80
#